data_AF-G5AFS6-F1
#
_entry.id   AF-G5AFS6-F1
#
_cell.length_a   1.000
_cell.length_b   1.000
_cell.length_c   1.000
_cell.angle_alpha   90.00
_cell.angle_beta   90.00
_cell.angle_gamma   90.00
#
_symmetry.space_group_name_H-M   'P 1'
#
loop_
_entity.id
_entity.type
_entity.pdbx_description
1 polymer ?
#
loop_
_entity_poly.entity_id
_entity_poly.type
_entity_poly.pdbx_seq_one_letter_code
_entity_poly.pdbx_strand_id
1 'polypeptide(L)'
;PSDSVLSVADDPLALLFYFLPPKLWDQIAVESNTYHRQSIPQRARMLRTQQRRNGGDVEELGEIRRRLAAVDDIETWEVLRVMALLIARMLALIRKGNAAHWSLKKIGALPANRFGNFMPKNRFFHIMGYLHFSNNKSPQARLDRAWKIRPVVDVMQRTFARGY
;
A
#
# COMPACT_ATOMS: atom_id res chain seq x y z
N PRO A 1 8.49 -28.30 7.68
CA PRO A 1 7.13 -27.74 7.58
C PRO A 1 6.19 -28.46 8.54
N SER A 2 5.32 -27.74 9.25
CA SER A 2 4.34 -28.35 10.15
C SER A 2 3.15 -28.95 9.38
N ASP A 3 2.43 -29.90 9.99
CA ASP A 3 1.24 -30.52 9.39
C ASP A 3 0.19 -29.48 8.96
N SER A 4 0.07 -28.39 9.72
CA SER A 4 -0.84 -27.28 9.43
C SER A 4 -0.46 -26.47 8.19
N VAL A 5 0.81 -26.45 7.80
CA VAL A 5 1.26 -25.85 6.52
C VAL A 5 1.07 -26.86 5.38
N LEU A 6 1.38 -28.13 5.63
CA LEU A 6 1.23 -29.18 4.63
C LEU A 6 -0.22 -29.34 4.18
N SER A 7 -1.20 -29.13 5.06
CA SER A 7 -2.63 -29.19 4.72
C SER A 7 -3.09 -28.09 3.75
N VAL A 8 -2.33 -27.01 3.59
CA VAL A 8 -2.65 -25.88 2.69
C VAL A 8 -1.59 -25.67 1.61
N ALA A 9 -0.61 -26.58 1.49
CA ALA A 9 0.57 -26.38 0.65
C ALA A 9 0.25 -26.25 -0.85
N ASP A 10 -0.80 -26.94 -1.31
CA ASP A 10 -1.22 -26.94 -2.72
C ASP A 10 -2.12 -25.75 -3.10
N ASP A 11 -2.49 -24.89 -2.14
CA ASP A 11 -3.24 -23.66 -2.37
C ASP A 11 -2.34 -22.44 -2.08
N PRO A 12 -1.79 -21.76 -3.11
CA PRO A 12 -0.91 -20.60 -2.92
C PRO A 12 -1.56 -19.44 -2.16
N LEU A 13 -2.89 -19.28 -2.26
CA LEU A 13 -3.61 -18.21 -1.57
C LEU A 13 -3.82 -18.59 -0.11
N ALA A 14 -4.17 -19.84 0.18
CA ALA A 14 -4.24 -20.33 1.55
C ALA A 14 -2.85 -20.28 2.22
N LEU A 15 -1.78 -20.62 1.50
CA LEU A 15 -0.41 -20.52 1.99
C LEU A 15 -0.01 -19.06 2.28
N LEU A 16 -0.39 -18.12 1.42
CA LEU A 16 -0.21 -16.69 1.66
C LEU A 16 -0.90 -16.26 2.96
N PHE A 17 -2.17 -16.64 3.15
CA PHE A 17 -2.94 -16.28 4.33
C PHE A 17 -2.55 -17.04 5.60
N TYR A 18 -1.88 -18.19 5.47
CA TYR A 18 -1.26 -18.86 6.61
C TYR A 18 -0.16 -17.97 7.21
N PHE A 19 0.74 -17.45 6.36
CA PHE A 19 1.87 -16.63 6.82
C PHE A 19 1.52 -15.17 7.05
N LEU A 20 0.57 -14.62 6.31
CA LEU A 20 0.09 -13.24 6.37
C LEU A 20 -1.44 -13.24 6.52
N PRO A 21 -1.96 -13.44 7.75
CA PRO A 21 -3.39 -13.64 7.98
C PRO A 21 -4.27 -12.46 7.57
N PRO A 22 -5.57 -12.68 7.22
CA PRO A 22 -6.51 -11.61 6.86
C PRO A 22 -6.50 -10.40 7.80
N LYS A 23 -6.43 -10.67 9.12
CA LYS A 23 -6.37 -9.64 10.15
C LYS A 23 -5.17 -8.68 10.00
N LEU A 24 -4.04 -9.14 9.48
CA LEU A 24 -2.89 -8.27 9.20
C LEU A 24 -3.27 -7.25 8.12
N TRP A 25 -3.92 -7.70 7.04
CA TRP A 25 -4.30 -6.83 5.93
C TRP A 25 -5.33 -5.79 6.34
N ASP A 26 -6.29 -6.17 7.19
CA ASP A 26 -7.25 -5.24 7.80
C ASP A 26 -6.54 -4.17 8.62
N GLN A 27 -5.57 -4.57 9.45
CA GLN A 27 -4.76 -3.63 10.23
C GLN A 27 -3.97 -2.67 9.34
N ILE A 28 -3.39 -3.17 8.24
CA ILE A 28 -2.67 -2.32 7.28
C ILE A 28 -3.61 -1.28 6.67
N ALA A 29 -4.82 -1.66 6.26
CA ALA A 29 -5.80 -0.71 5.72
C ALA A 29 -6.17 0.37 6.75
N VAL A 30 -6.46 -0.03 7.99
CA VAL A 30 -6.77 0.89 9.10
C VAL A 30 -5.62 1.86 9.37
N GLU A 31 -4.39 1.37 9.45
CA GLU A 31 -3.22 2.19 9.75
C GLU A 31 -2.84 3.09 8.57
N SER A 32 -3.04 2.64 7.33
CA SER A 32 -2.93 3.46 6.13
C SER A 32 -3.91 4.63 6.11
N ASN A 33 -5.19 4.39 6.40
CA ASN A 33 -6.20 5.45 6.47
C ASN A 33 -5.94 6.39 7.65
N THR A 34 -5.50 5.85 8.78
CA THR A 34 -5.08 6.65 9.93
C THR A 34 -3.92 7.57 9.55
N TYR A 35 -2.89 7.06 8.89
CA TYR A 35 -1.78 7.85 8.41
C TYR A 35 -2.21 8.89 7.37
N HIS A 36 -3.08 8.52 6.42
CA HIS A 36 -3.66 9.43 5.45
C HIS A 36 -4.26 10.66 6.14
N ARG A 37 -5.22 10.45 7.05
CA ARG A 37 -5.90 11.52 7.79
C ARG A 37 -4.92 12.36 8.61
N GLN A 38 -3.97 11.72 9.30
CA GLN A 38 -2.95 12.42 10.09
C GLN A 38 -2.03 13.31 9.24
N SER A 39 -1.78 12.93 7.98
CA SER A 39 -0.87 13.65 7.08
C SER A 39 -1.52 14.85 6.37
N ILE A 40 -2.85 14.94 6.33
CA ILE A 40 -3.60 15.97 5.59
C ILE A 40 -3.11 17.40 5.89
N PRO A 41 -2.95 17.84 7.15
CA PRO A 41 -2.53 19.21 7.44
C PRO A 41 -1.13 19.52 6.89
N GLN A 42 -0.21 18.57 6.94
CA GLN A 42 1.15 18.73 6.42
C GLN A 42 1.15 18.72 4.89
N ARG A 43 0.48 17.76 4.26
CA ARG A 43 0.36 17.69 2.80
C ARG A 43 -0.32 18.90 2.21
N ALA A 44 -1.36 19.44 2.85
CA ALA A 44 -2.02 20.66 2.40
C ALA A 44 -1.06 21.87 2.37
N ARG A 45 -0.21 22.02 3.38
CA ARG A 45 0.83 23.06 3.40
C ARG A 45 1.86 22.87 2.29
N MET A 46 2.31 21.63 2.05
CA MET A 46 3.26 21.33 0.99
C MET A 46 2.70 21.63 -0.40
N LEU A 47 1.46 21.21 -0.68
CA LEU A 47 0.77 21.46 -1.95
C LEU A 47 0.60 22.96 -2.20
N ARG A 48 0.18 23.72 -1.18
CA ARG A 48 0.03 25.18 -1.31
C ARG A 48 1.35 25.88 -1.59
N THR A 49 2.44 25.47 -0.92
CA THR A 49 3.78 25.99 -1.20
C THR A 49 4.21 25.69 -2.64
N GLN A 50 3.87 24.50 -3.15
CA GLN A 50 4.14 24.11 -4.53
C GLN A 50 3.33 24.95 -5.53
N GLN A 51 2.05 25.22 -5.28
CA GLN A 51 1.22 26.08 -6.11
C GLN A 51 1.79 27.50 -6.23
N ARG A 52 2.22 28.08 -5.11
CA ARG A 52 2.89 29.40 -5.08
C ARG A 52 4.15 29.44 -5.94
N ARG A 53 4.93 28.36 -5.95
CA ARG A 53 6.15 28.25 -6.77
C ARG A 53 5.85 28.10 -8.25
N ASN A 54 4.73 27.46 -8.59
CA ASN A 54 4.34 27.21 -9.97
C ASN A 54 3.67 28.43 -10.63
N GLY A 55 3.42 29.52 -9.89
CA GLY A 55 2.91 30.78 -10.44
C GLY A 55 1.45 30.77 -10.89
N GLY A 56 0.68 29.74 -10.53
CA GLY A 56 -0.76 29.64 -10.83
C GLY A 56 -1.64 30.00 -9.63
N ASP A 57 -2.95 29.78 -9.77
CA ASP A 57 -3.92 29.97 -8.70
C ASP A 57 -3.56 29.16 -7.45
N VAL A 58 -3.63 29.82 -6.30
CA VAL A 58 -3.28 29.23 -5.01
C VAL A 58 -4.57 28.92 -4.25
N GLU A 59 -4.91 27.63 -4.17
CA GLU A 59 -6.07 27.16 -3.41
C GLU A 59 -5.97 27.58 -1.93
N GLU A 60 -7.12 27.78 -1.30
CA GLU A 60 -7.18 28.03 0.13
C GLU A 60 -6.75 26.76 0.90
N LEU A 61 -6.10 26.92 2.06
CA LEU A 61 -5.69 25.74 2.86
C LEU A 61 -6.88 24.87 3.26
N GLY A 62 -8.04 25.48 3.53
CA GLY A 62 -9.28 24.76 3.84
C GLY A 62 -9.77 23.90 2.67
N GLU A 63 -9.68 24.39 1.43
CA GLU A 63 -10.07 23.68 0.22
C GLU A 63 -9.18 22.48 -0.05
N ILE A 64 -7.85 22.66 0.01
CA ILE A 64 -6.90 21.56 -0.17
C ILE A 64 -7.14 20.47 0.87
N ARG A 65 -7.40 20.84 2.13
CA ARG A 65 -7.71 19.87 3.20
C ARG A 65 -9.01 19.13 2.93
N ARG A 66 -10.08 19.82 2.53
CA ARG A 66 -11.36 19.21 2.17
C ARG A 66 -11.19 18.20 1.04
N ARG A 67 -10.48 18.58 -0.03
CA ARG A 67 -10.21 17.71 -1.18
C ARG A 67 -9.38 16.49 -0.81
N LEU A 68 -8.36 16.63 0.04
CA LEU A 68 -7.58 15.50 0.54
C LEU A 68 -8.42 14.57 1.43
N ALA A 69 -9.29 15.14 2.28
CA ALA A 69 -10.17 14.37 3.17
C ALA A 69 -11.31 13.65 2.43
N ALA A 70 -11.71 14.15 1.26
CA ALA A 70 -12.77 13.57 0.44
C ALA A 70 -12.31 12.35 -0.39
N VAL A 71 -11.04 11.95 -0.32
CA VAL A 71 -10.58 10.72 -0.99
C VAL A 71 -11.09 9.52 -0.20
N ASP A 72 -11.73 8.58 -0.91
CA ASP A 72 -12.24 7.34 -0.31
C ASP A 72 -11.18 6.60 0.49
N ASP A 73 -11.57 6.08 1.65
CA ASP A 73 -10.72 5.26 2.50
C ASP A 73 -10.22 4.03 1.72
N ILE A 74 -9.00 3.58 2.05
CA ILE A 74 -8.36 2.40 1.50
C ILE A 74 -8.99 1.16 2.12
N GLU A 75 -9.51 0.29 1.28
CA GLU A 75 -10.12 -0.97 1.72
C GLU A 75 -9.08 -2.11 1.78
N THR A 76 -9.33 -3.12 2.61
CA THR A 76 -8.41 -4.27 2.77
C THR A 76 -8.12 -4.98 1.44
N TRP A 77 -9.15 -5.16 0.60
CA TRP A 77 -9.00 -5.82 -0.70
C TRP A 77 -8.15 -4.99 -1.67
N GLU A 78 -8.08 -3.67 -1.51
CA GLU A 78 -7.22 -2.81 -2.32
C GLU A 78 -5.75 -2.98 -1.93
N VAL A 79 -5.46 -3.15 -0.62
CA VAL A 79 -4.11 -3.46 -0.14
C VAL A 79 -3.65 -4.80 -0.72
N LEU A 80 -4.50 -5.84 -0.65
CA LEU A 80 -4.21 -7.14 -1.26
C LEU A 80 -3.98 -7.03 -2.77
N ARG A 81 -4.76 -6.20 -3.46
CA ARG A 81 -4.62 -5.99 -4.90
C ARG A 81 -3.33 -5.27 -5.27
N VAL A 82 -2.90 -4.28 -4.47
CA VAL A 82 -1.58 -3.65 -4.61
C VAL A 82 -0.47 -4.70 -4.44
N MET A 83 -0.57 -5.57 -3.44
CA MET A 83 0.41 -6.64 -3.25
C MET A 83 0.46 -7.62 -4.42
N ALA A 84 -0.69 -8.03 -4.95
CA ALA A 84 -0.76 -8.87 -6.14
C ALA A 84 -0.08 -8.20 -7.36
N LEU A 85 -0.27 -6.90 -7.55
CA LEU A 85 0.40 -6.14 -8.61
C LEU A 85 1.92 -6.02 -8.39
N LEU A 86 2.37 -5.91 -7.14
CA LEU A 86 3.81 -5.93 -6.82
C LEU A 86 4.43 -7.31 -7.10
N ILE A 87 3.74 -8.40 -6.76
CA ILE A 87 4.18 -9.77 -7.10
C ILE A 87 4.21 -9.97 -8.62
N ALA A 88 3.15 -9.57 -9.33
CA ALA A 88 3.11 -9.64 -10.79
C ALA A 88 4.25 -8.82 -11.44
N ARG A 89 4.60 -7.67 -10.86
CA ARG A 89 5.76 -6.88 -11.29
C ARG A 89 7.09 -7.60 -11.06
N MET A 90 7.25 -8.33 -9.95
CA MET A 90 8.46 -9.13 -9.69
C MET A 90 8.62 -10.25 -10.73
N LEU A 91 7.51 -10.88 -11.14
CA LEU A 91 7.51 -11.96 -12.13
C LEU A 91 7.65 -11.45 -13.57
N ALA A 92 7.04 -10.31 -13.90
CA ALA A 92 7.09 -9.68 -15.21
C ALA A 92 8.02 -8.46 -15.19
N LEU A 93 9.32 -8.71 -15.29
CA LEU A 93 10.36 -7.70 -15.15
C LEU A 93 10.37 -6.69 -16.31
N ILE A 94 9.56 -5.63 -16.21
CA ILE A 94 9.69 -4.45 -17.06
C ILE A 94 10.85 -3.61 -16.53
N ARG A 95 11.89 -3.38 -17.34
CA ARG A 95 13.05 -2.53 -17.01
C ARG A 95 12.74 -1.02 -16.88
N LYS A 96 11.46 -0.64 -16.75
CA LYS A 96 10.96 0.73 -16.61
C LYS A 96 10.30 0.91 -15.23
N GLY A 97 10.05 2.16 -14.83
CA GLY A 97 9.40 2.48 -13.55
C GLY A 97 7.98 1.91 -13.41
N ASN A 98 7.45 1.85 -12.19
CA ASN A 98 6.13 1.26 -11.84
C ASN A 98 4.99 1.73 -12.76
N ALA A 99 4.99 3.02 -13.11
CA ALA A 99 3.97 3.61 -13.98
C ALA A 99 3.90 2.99 -15.39
N ALA A 100 4.96 2.34 -15.87
CA ALA A 100 4.99 1.71 -17.19
C ALA A 100 4.01 0.53 -17.30
N HIS A 101 3.65 -0.09 -16.17
CA HIS A 101 2.68 -1.19 -16.13
C HIS A 101 1.22 -0.74 -16.40
N TRP A 102 0.98 0.56 -16.50
CA TRP A 102 -0.31 1.13 -16.93
C TRP A 102 -0.29 1.62 -18.39
N SER A 103 0.82 1.42 -19.11
CA SER A 103 0.90 1.81 -20.51
C SER A 103 0.07 0.88 -21.38
N LEU A 104 -0.76 1.48 -22.25
CA LEU A 104 -1.49 0.75 -23.30
C LEU A 104 -0.64 0.48 -24.55
N LYS A 105 0.61 0.96 -24.59
CA LYS A 105 1.49 0.78 -25.75
C LYS A 105 1.90 -0.69 -25.85
N LYS A 106 1.73 -1.31 -27.02
CA LYS A 106 2.27 -2.64 -27.29
C LYS A 106 3.81 -2.57 -27.36
N ILE A 107 4.50 -3.57 -26.80
CA ILE A 107 5.96 -3.73 -26.93
C ILE A 107 6.19 -5.02 -27.73
N GLY A 108 6.41 -4.88 -29.05
CA GLY A 108 6.44 -6.02 -29.96
C GLY A 108 5.08 -6.73 -30.04
N ALA A 109 5.09 -8.07 -30.02
CA ALA A 109 3.88 -8.89 -30.04
C ALA A 109 3.20 -9.05 -28.65
N LEU A 110 3.86 -8.62 -27.58
CA LEU A 110 3.32 -8.74 -26.22
C LEU A 110 2.56 -7.46 -25.82
N PRO A 111 1.36 -7.57 -25.22
CA PRO A 111 0.71 -6.42 -24.62
C PRO A 111 1.59 -5.90 -23.47
N ALA A 112 1.83 -4.60 -23.40
CA ALA A 112 2.34 -4.03 -22.14
C ALA A 112 1.34 -4.34 -21.02
N ASN A 113 1.87 -4.56 -19.82
CA ASN A 113 1.12 -5.03 -18.65
C ASN A 113 -0.23 -4.31 -18.50
N ARG A 114 -1.28 -5.07 -18.17
CA ARG A 114 -2.66 -4.56 -18.05
C ARG A 114 -3.02 -4.22 -16.60
N PHE A 115 -2.12 -3.57 -15.84
CA PHE A 115 -2.43 -3.24 -14.43
C PHE A 115 -3.67 -2.35 -14.31
N GLY A 116 -3.95 -1.54 -15.34
CA GLY A 116 -5.18 -0.74 -15.45
C GLY A 116 -6.48 -1.56 -15.42
N ASN A 117 -6.45 -2.84 -15.83
CA ASN A 117 -7.63 -3.72 -15.71
C ASN A 117 -7.92 -4.09 -14.25
N PHE A 118 -6.90 -4.00 -13.39
CA PHE A 118 -7.02 -4.38 -12.00
C PHE A 118 -7.23 -3.16 -11.11
N MET A 119 -6.44 -2.12 -11.26
CA MET A 119 -6.51 -0.93 -10.42
C MET A 119 -6.13 0.32 -11.22
N PRO A 120 -6.85 1.45 -11.10
CA PRO A 120 -6.44 2.71 -11.71
C PRO A 120 -5.07 3.18 -11.21
N LYS A 121 -4.25 3.75 -12.10
CA LYS A 121 -2.89 4.22 -11.78
C LYS A 121 -2.87 5.17 -10.57
N ASN A 122 -3.79 6.14 -10.54
CA ASN A 122 -3.85 7.13 -9.48
C ASN A 122 -4.22 6.49 -8.13
N ARG A 123 -5.11 5.49 -8.11
CA ARG A 123 -5.48 4.77 -6.89
C ARG A 123 -4.32 3.94 -6.35
N PHE A 124 -3.57 3.24 -7.23
CA PHE A 124 -2.36 2.53 -6.84
C PHE A 124 -1.33 3.45 -6.17
N PHE A 125 -1.03 4.60 -6.79
CA PHE A 125 -0.06 5.55 -6.21
C PHE A 125 -0.59 6.26 -4.96
N HIS A 126 -1.91 6.43 -4.83
CA HIS A 126 -2.53 6.89 -3.59
C HIS A 126 -2.25 5.89 -2.47
N ILE A 127 -2.60 4.61 -2.66
CA ILE A 127 -2.39 3.56 -1.66
C ILE A 127 -0.90 3.40 -1.32
N MET A 128 -0.03 3.29 -2.32
CA MET A 128 1.42 3.22 -2.12
C MET A 128 1.98 4.42 -1.34
N GLY A 129 1.40 5.61 -1.55
CA GLY A 129 1.83 6.85 -0.88
C GLY A 129 1.36 6.98 0.58
N TYR A 130 0.45 6.11 1.02
CA TYR A 130 -0.10 6.08 2.37
C TYR A 130 -0.01 4.68 3.01
N LEU A 131 0.72 3.74 2.41
CA LEU A 131 0.89 2.39 2.94
C LEU A 131 1.64 2.46 4.28
N HIS A 132 0.94 2.12 5.37
CA HIS A 132 1.44 2.21 6.74
C HIS A 132 1.05 0.97 7.52
N PHE A 133 1.91 0.55 8.44
CA PHE A 133 1.70 -0.69 9.21
C PHE A 133 1.46 -0.44 10.69
N SER A 134 1.60 0.80 11.16
CA SER A 134 1.43 1.16 12.57
C SER A 134 1.09 2.65 12.72
N ASN A 135 0.44 2.97 13.83
CA ASN A 135 0.10 4.34 14.17
C ASN A 135 1.34 5.09 14.67
N ASN A 136 1.75 6.15 13.95
CA ASN A 136 2.90 6.97 14.34
C ASN A 136 2.69 7.78 15.63
N LYS A 137 1.44 7.95 16.08
CA LYS A 137 1.11 8.65 17.33
C LYS A 137 1.07 7.72 18.55
N SER A 138 1.29 6.43 18.34
CA SER A 138 1.37 5.43 19.41
C SER A 138 2.52 5.77 20.37
N PRO A 139 2.34 5.70 21.71
CA PRO A 139 3.44 5.84 22.66
C PRO A 139 4.62 4.90 22.36
N GLN A 140 4.32 3.72 21.83
CA GLN A 140 5.28 2.69 21.41
C GLN A 140 6.24 3.22 20.32
N ALA A 141 5.82 4.18 19.49
CA ALA A 141 6.67 4.79 18.47
C ALA A 141 7.91 5.49 19.05
N ARG A 142 7.87 5.89 20.33
CA ARG A 142 9.01 6.46 21.04
C ARG A 142 9.94 5.41 21.67
N LEU A 143 9.40 4.24 21.96
CA LEU A 143 10.11 3.18 22.70
C LEU A 143 10.76 2.17 21.75
N ASP A 144 10.08 1.84 20.66
CA ASP A 144 10.53 0.87 19.68
C ASP A 144 11.00 1.55 18.39
N ARG A 145 12.31 1.48 18.13
CA ARG A 145 12.93 2.06 16.93
C ARG A 145 12.39 1.44 15.62
N ALA A 146 11.86 0.22 15.66
CA ALA A 146 11.28 -0.46 14.51
C ALA A 146 9.75 -0.43 14.48
N TRP A 147 9.10 0.42 15.31
CA TRP A 147 7.64 0.47 15.46
C TRP A 147 6.90 0.51 14.12
N LYS A 148 7.46 1.24 13.14
CA LYS A 148 6.92 1.37 11.78
C LYS A 148 6.62 0.04 11.08
N ILE A 149 7.39 -1.01 11.36
CA ILE A 149 7.24 -2.34 10.75
C ILE A 149 6.88 -3.42 11.78
N ARG A 150 6.88 -3.08 13.08
CA ARG A 150 6.71 -4.03 14.17
C ARG A 150 5.48 -4.92 14.02
N PRO A 151 4.28 -4.41 13.67
CA PRO A 151 3.10 -5.28 13.54
C PRO A 151 3.24 -6.36 12.46
N VAL A 152 3.91 -6.06 11.35
CA VAL A 152 4.18 -7.05 10.29
C VAL A 152 5.21 -8.06 10.76
N VAL A 153 6.30 -7.59 11.38
CA VAL A 153 7.37 -8.44 11.90
C VAL A 153 6.85 -9.44 12.93
N ASP A 154 6.04 -8.99 13.89
CA ASP A 154 5.50 -9.84 14.95
C ASP A 154 4.58 -10.93 14.37
N VAL A 155 3.78 -10.60 13.36
CA VAL A 155 2.95 -11.56 12.65
C VAL A 155 3.82 -12.60 11.93
N MET A 156 4.80 -12.15 11.15
CA MET A 156 5.68 -13.05 10.40
C MET A 156 6.49 -13.95 11.33
N GLN A 157 7.09 -13.42 12.40
CA GLN A 157 7.85 -14.22 13.36
C GLN A 157 6.98 -15.33 13.97
N ARG A 158 5.74 -14.99 14.34
CA ARG A 158 4.80 -15.96 14.91
C ARG A 158 4.33 -17.01 13.90
N THR A 159 4.01 -16.62 12.67
CA THR A 159 3.47 -17.57 11.67
C THR A 159 4.56 -18.45 11.09
N PHE A 160 5.76 -17.91 10.85
CA PHE A 160 6.90 -18.70 10.38
C PHE A 160 7.37 -19.70 11.45
N ALA A 161 7.46 -19.31 12.72
CA ALA A 161 7.82 -20.23 13.81
C ALA A 161 6.79 -21.35 14.05
N ARG A 162 5.54 -21.17 13.60
CA ARG A 162 4.52 -22.24 13.62
C ARG A 162 4.55 -23.11 12.36
N GLY A 163 5.02 -22.55 11.25
CA GLY A 163 5.02 -23.21 9.95
C GLY A 163 6.28 -24.01 9.64
N TYR A 164 7.41 -23.61 10.21
CA TYR A 164 8.73 -24.21 10.01
C TYR A 164 9.40 -24.50 11.36
#